data_AF-A0A536KB25-F1
#
_entry.id   AF-A0A536KB25-F1
#
_cell.length_a   1.000
_cell.length_b   1.000
_cell.length_c   1.000
_cell.angle_alpha   90.00
_cell.angle_beta   90.00
_cell.angle_gamma   90.00
#
_symmetry.space_group_name_H-M   'P 1'
#
loop_
_entity.id
_entity.type
_entity.pdbx_description
1 polymer ?
#
loop_
_entity_poly.entity_id
_entity_poly.type
_entity_poly.pdbx_seq_one_letter_code
_entity_poly.pdbx_strand_id
1 'polypeptide(L)'
;MKKFVVLHYGFETPTKEIEEAWGKWFASIADKMVDSGSPFKQGREISSTGTKDLPLGMDSITGYTIISAKNLDDAVEIVKDCPMIRYLRVYEAMSM
;
A
#
# COMPACT_ATOMS: atom_id res chain seq x y z
N MET A 1 0.34 -8.27 18.67
CA MET A 1 0.64 -7.37 17.54
C MET A 1 -0.66 -7.12 16.79
N LYS A 2 -0.85 -5.91 16.28
CA LYS A 2 -2.03 -5.50 15.51
C LYS A 2 -1.73 -5.59 14.02
N LYS A 3 -2.77 -5.76 13.20
CA LYS A 3 -2.66 -5.78 11.74
C LYS A 3 -2.93 -4.40 11.20
N PHE A 4 -2.09 -3.95 10.27
CA PHE A 4 -2.26 -2.68 9.58
C PHE A 4 -2.29 -2.90 8.08
N VAL A 5 -3.25 -2.27 7.42
CA VAL A 5 -3.35 -2.24 5.95
C VAL A 5 -2.69 -0.96 5.47
N VAL A 6 -1.73 -1.12 4.57
CA VAL A 6 -1.02 -0.04 3.89
C VAL A 6 -1.52 0.00 2.46
N LEU A 7 -2.16 1.09 2.06
CA LEU A 7 -2.61 1.33 0.69
C LEU A 7 -1.61 2.22 -0.02
N HIS A 8 -1.16 1.78 -1.19
CA HIS A 8 -0.23 2.52 -2.04
C HIS A 8 -1.04 3.39 -3.00
N TYR A 9 -0.70 4.68 -3.08
CA TYR A 9 -1.35 5.63 -3.97
C TYR A 9 -0.38 6.21 -4.99
N GLY A 10 -0.90 6.40 -6.19
CA GLY A 10 -0.18 6.95 -7.33
C GLY A 10 0.36 5.86 -8.23
N PHE A 11 0.19 6.09 -9.53
CA PHE A 11 0.75 5.28 -10.59
C PHE A 11 1.60 6.14 -11.52
N GLU A 12 2.85 5.74 -11.67
CA GLU A 12 3.68 6.04 -12.82
C GLU A 12 4.32 4.71 -13.26
N THR A 13 4.74 4.61 -14.51
CA THR A 13 5.49 3.43 -14.96
C THR A 13 6.79 3.36 -14.16
N PRO A 14 7.00 2.32 -13.33
CA PRO A 14 8.18 2.23 -12.50
C PRO A 14 9.44 2.19 -13.35
N THR A 15 10.45 2.99 -12.99
CA THR A 15 11.80 2.82 -13.51
C THR A 15 12.46 1.65 -12.78
N LYS A 16 13.55 1.09 -13.35
CA LYS A 16 14.33 0.03 -12.67
C LYS A 16 14.82 0.46 -11.28
N GLU A 17 15.16 1.74 -11.11
CA GLU A 17 15.59 2.28 -9.83
C GLU A 17 14.47 2.22 -8.78
N ILE A 18 13.24 2.55 -9.17
CA ILE A 18 12.06 2.44 -8.31
C ILE A 18 11.79 0.98 -7.95
N GLU A 19 11.85 0.07 -8.93
CA GLU A 19 11.67 -1.37 -8.69
C GLU A 19 12.70 -1.94 -7.71
N GLU A 20 13.97 -1.56 -7.85
CA GLU A 20 15.05 -1.97 -6.95
C GLU A 20 14.90 -1.39 -5.55
N ALA A 21 14.53 -0.10 -5.45
CA ALA A 21 14.28 0.56 -4.17
C ALA A 21 13.11 -0.10 -3.43
N TRP A 22 12.02 -0.42 -4.14
CA TRP A 22 10.92 -1.19 -3.57
C TRP A 22 11.38 -2.56 -3.12
N GLY A 23 12.11 -3.30 -3.94
CA GLY A 23 12.63 -4.62 -3.57
C GLY A 23 13.45 -4.59 -2.27
N LYS A 24 14.32 -3.58 -2.10
CA LYS A 24 15.10 -3.36 -0.88
C LYS A 24 14.23 -3.04 0.33
N TRP A 25 13.21 -2.19 0.15
CA TRP A 25 12.27 -1.86 1.21
C TRP A 25 11.43 -3.08 1.64
N PHE A 26 10.90 -3.85 0.68
CA PHE A 26 10.18 -5.09 0.97
C PHE A 26 11.04 -6.07 1.78
N ALA A 27 12.32 -6.20 1.43
CA ALA A 27 13.26 -7.03 2.15
C ALA A 27 13.56 -6.50 3.57
N SER A 28 13.63 -5.18 3.77
CA SER A 28 13.96 -4.60 5.08
C SER A 28 12.83 -4.72 6.12
N ILE A 29 11.59 -4.90 5.69
CA ILE A 29 10.42 -5.07 6.58
C ILE A 29 9.79 -6.47 6.50
N ALA A 30 10.46 -7.44 5.89
CA ALA A 30 9.92 -8.77 5.61
C ALA A 30 9.44 -9.52 6.86
N ASP A 31 10.12 -9.35 8.00
CA ASP A 31 9.76 -9.94 9.29
C ASP A 31 8.49 -9.32 9.91
N LYS A 32 8.08 -8.14 9.42
CA LYS A 32 6.86 -7.43 9.83
C LYS A 32 5.69 -7.66 8.89
N MET A 33 5.88 -8.32 7.75
CA MET A 33 4.81 -8.56 6.79
C MET A 33 3.90 -9.71 7.23
N VAL A 34 2.60 -9.42 7.28
CA VAL A 34 1.54 -10.43 7.37
C VAL A 34 1.16 -10.89 5.97
N ASP A 35 1.11 -9.93 5.04
CA ASP A 35 0.89 -10.16 3.61
C ASP A 35 1.75 -9.15 2.84
N SER A 36 2.63 -9.64 1.97
CA SER A 36 3.42 -8.79 1.08
C SER A 36 2.54 -7.95 0.14
N GLY A 37 1.30 -8.40 -0.06
CA GLY A 37 0.29 -7.75 -0.87
C GLY A 37 0.55 -7.92 -2.36
N SER A 38 -0.05 -7.05 -3.16
CA SER A 38 0.04 -7.11 -4.63
C SER A 38 -0.32 -5.78 -5.27
N PRO A 39 0.26 -5.47 -6.45
CA PRO A 39 -0.20 -4.35 -7.26
C PRO A 39 -1.61 -4.61 -7.80
N PHE A 40 -2.37 -3.53 -7.96
CA PHE A 40 -3.69 -3.54 -8.57
C PHE A 40 -3.63 -3.09 -10.02
N LYS A 41 -4.52 -3.68 -10.82
CA LYS A 41 -4.88 -3.12 -12.14
C LYS A 41 -5.97 -2.05 -11.96
N GLN A 42 -6.42 -1.49 -13.07
CA GLN A 42 -7.62 -0.64 -13.09
C GLN A 42 -8.79 -1.31 -12.35
N GLY A 43 -9.54 -0.49 -11.61
CA GLY A 43 -10.64 -0.95 -10.77
C GLY A 43 -11.98 -0.34 -11.19
N ARG A 44 -12.99 -0.57 -10.35
CA ARG A 44 -14.29 0.08 -10.44
C ARG A 44 -14.77 0.47 -9.05
N GLU A 45 -15.39 1.64 -8.95
CA GLU A 45 -16.15 2.03 -7.76
C GLU A 45 -17.63 1.75 -8.01
N ILE A 46 -18.26 1.09 -7.04
CA ILE A 46 -19.69 0.79 -7.04
C ILE A 46 -20.33 1.64 -5.96
N SER A 47 -21.40 2.36 -6.32
CA SER A 47 -22.18 3.23 -5.44
C SER A 47 -23.67 2.97 -5.65
N SER A 48 -24.53 3.51 -4.78
CA SER A 48 -25.99 3.43 -4.96
C SER A 48 -26.47 4.10 -6.26
N THR A 49 -25.69 5.04 -6.81
CA THR A 49 -26.02 5.81 -8.02
C THR A 49 -25.45 5.20 -9.30
N GLY A 50 -24.64 4.14 -9.20
CA GLY A 50 -24.04 3.46 -10.36
C GLY A 50 -22.61 3.02 -10.14
N THR A 51 -21.97 2.62 -11.25
CA THR A 51 -20.57 2.16 -11.28
C THR A 51 -19.74 3.13 -12.11
N LYS A 52 -18.54 3.48 -11.62
CA LYS A 52 -17.54 4.26 -12.36
C LYS A 52 -16.23 3.49 -12.47
N ASP A 53 -15.54 3.64 -13.60
CA ASP A 53 -14.21 3.08 -13.77
C ASP A 53 -13.18 3.88 -12.95
N LEU A 54 -12.19 3.16 -12.41
CA LEU A 54 -11.04 3.72 -11.70
C LEU A 54 -9.78 3.44 -12.53
N PRO A 55 -9.38 4.37 -13.42
CA PRO A 55 -8.15 4.22 -14.18
C PRO A 55 -6.93 4.28 -13.24
N LEU A 56 -5.78 3.86 -13.74
CA LEU A 56 -4.51 4.10 -13.07
C LEU A 56 -4.07 5.55 -13.28
N GLY A 57 -3.61 6.20 -12.22
CA GLY A 57 -3.17 7.58 -12.21
C GLY A 57 -2.68 8.00 -10.83
N MET A 58 -2.36 9.29 -10.67
CA MET A 58 -1.76 9.80 -9.44
C MET A 58 -2.68 9.68 -8.21
N ASP A 59 -3.99 9.69 -8.39
CA ASP A 59 -4.94 9.57 -7.27
C ASP A 59 -5.51 8.13 -7.11
N SER A 60 -4.97 7.17 -7.84
CA SER A 60 -5.44 5.77 -7.82
C SER A 60 -4.78 4.97 -6.70
N ILE A 61 -5.53 4.03 -6.12
CA ILE A 61 -4.97 2.99 -5.25
C ILE A 61 -4.34 1.93 -6.16
N THR A 62 -3.03 1.72 -6.03
CA THR A 62 -2.23 0.89 -6.94
C THR A 62 -1.75 -0.40 -6.32
N GLY A 63 -2.02 -0.62 -5.04
CA GLY A 63 -1.71 -1.87 -4.37
C GLY A 63 -1.94 -1.77 -2.87
N TYR A 64 -1.64 -2.86 -2.19
CA TYR A 64 -1.70 -2.94 -0.74
C TYR A 64 -0.51 -3.73 -0.18
N THR A 65 -0.29 -3.60 1.12
CA THR A 65 0.58 -4.44 1.94
C THR A 65 -0.06 -4.57 3.31
N ILE A 66 0.04 -5.72 3.98
CA ILE A 66 -0.44 -5.88 5.36
C ILE A 66 0.75 -6.15 6.26
N ILE A 67 0.92 -5.31 7.28
CA ILE A 67 2.02 -5.42 8.25
C ILE A 67 1.50 -5.67 9.67
N SER A 68 2.40 -6.18 10.50
CA SER A 68 2.21 -6.40 11.93
C SER A 68 3.00 -5.34 12.70
N ALA A 69 2.30 -4.53 13.49
CA ALA A 69 2.92 -3.48 14.30
C ALA A 69 2.30 -3.41 15.70
N LYS A 70 2.94 -2.70 16.63
CA LYS A 70 2.45 -2.56 18.01
C LYS A 70 1.25 -1.61 18.10
N ASN A 71 1.30 -0.51 17.36
CA ASN A 71 0.31 0.56 17.30
C ASN A 71 0.47 1.34 15.98
N LEU A 72 -0.34 2.38 15.78
CA LEU A 72 -0.33 3.16 14.54
C LEU A 72 1.01 3.90 14.31
N ASP A 73 1.61 4.45 15.36
CA ASP A 73 2.89 5.16 15.25
C ASP A 73 4.02 4.21 14.82
N ASP A 74 4.09 3.01 15.41
CA ASP A 74 5.02 1.94 15.02
C ASP A 74 4.80 1.50 13.57
N ALA A 75 3.54 1.44 13.12
CA ALA A 75 3.22 1.14 11.72
C ALA A 75 3.70 2.24 10.76
N VAL A 76 3.54 3.52 11.13
CA VAL A 76 4.06 4.66 10.36
C VAL A 76 5.58 4.61 10.27
N GLU A 77 6.26 4.33 11.38
CA GLU A 77 7.72 4.22 11.42
C GLU A 77 8.25 3.08 10.54
N ILE A 78 7.53 1.96 10.42
CA ILE A 78 7.89 0.85 9.53
C ILE A 78 7.80 1.26 8.05
N VAL A 79 6.79 2.07 7.68
CA VAL A 79 6.49 2.34 6.26
C VAL A 79 6.98 3.68 5.74
N LYS A 80 7.46 4.59 6.61
CA LYS A 80 7.87 5.94 6.22
C LYS A 80 9.00 5.97 5.20
N ASP A 81 9.85 4.94 5.20
CA ASP A 81 10.99 4.80 4.29
C ASP A 81 10.61 4.06 2.98
N CYS A 82 9.32 3.78 2.76
CA CYS A 82 8.86 3.20 1.50
C CYS A 82 9.09 4.18 0.34
N PRO A 83 9.69 3.74 -0.79
CA PRO A 83 9.83 4.57 -1.98
C PRO A 83 8.47 4.70 -2.69
N MET A 84 7.58 5.49 -2.11
CA MET A 84 6.22 5.72 -2.58
C MET A 84 6.18 6.64 -3.81
N ILE A 85 5.24 6.37 -4.73
CA ILE A 85 5.03 7.21 -5.92
C ILE A 85 4.39 8.55 -5.53
N ARG A 86 3.30 8.53 -4.74
CA ARG A 86 2.65 9.75 -4.25
C ARG A 86 2.53 9.79 -2.73
N TYR A 87 1.83 8.82 -2.16
CA TYR A 87 1.72 8.66 -0.70
C TYR A 87 1.24 7.25 -0.33
N LEU A 88 1.36 6.92 0.95
CA LEU A 88 0.74 5.75 1.56
C LEU A 88 -0.43 6.17 2.46
N ARG A 89 -1.42 5.29 2.63
CA ARG A 89 -2.39 5.40 3.72
C ARG A 89 -2.32 4.16 4.60
N VAL A 90 -2.23 4.37 5.91
CA VAL A 90 -2.07 3.30 6.90
C VAL A 90 -3.32 3.24 7.78
N TYR A 91 -3.90 2.05 7.91
CA TYR A 91 -5.12 1.82 8.71
C TYR A 91 -4.94 0.63 9.62
N GLU A 92 -5.37 0.74 10.88
CA GLU A 92 -5.48 -0.43 11.77
C GLU A 92 -6.67 -1.29 11.34
N ALA A 93 -6.43 -2.56 11.06
CA ALA A 93 -7.50 -3.54 10.80
C ALA A 93 -8.05 -4.04 12.14
N MET A 94 -9.25 -3.59 12.51
CA MET A 94 -9.94 -4.09 13.69
C MET A 94 -10.35 -5.55 13.49
N SER A 95 -10.19 -6.36 14.54
CA SER A 95 -10.73 -7.72 14.54
C SER A 95 -12.24 -7.64 14.75
N MET A 96 -13.00 -8.40 13.96
CA MET A 96 -14.44 -8.60 14.17
C MET A 96 -14.67 -9.62 15.29
#